data_AF-A0A6N9BC42-F1
#
_entry.id   AF-A0A6N9BC42-F1
#
_cell.length_a   1.000
_cell.length_b   1.000
_cell.length_c   1.000
_cell.angle_alpha   90.00
_cell.angle_beta   90.00
_cell.angle_gamma   90.00
#
_symmetry.space_group_name_H-M   'P 1'
#
loop_
_entity.id
_entity.type
_entity.pdbx_description
1 polymer ?
#
loop_
_entity_poly.entity_id
_entity_poly.type
_entity_poly.pdbx_seq_one_letter_code
_entity_poly.pdbx_strand_id
1 'polypeptide(L)' 'MDLLPYDDRDGFIWLDGALVPWRDARLHVLSHALHYASAVFEGERVY' A
#
# COMPACT_ATOMS: atom_id res chain seq x y z
N MET A 1 9.07 -13.24 -14.17
CA MET A 1 8.44 -12.64 -12.97
C MET A 1 9.45 -11.68 -12.42
N ASP A 2 9.09 -10.40 -12.30
CA ASP A 2 9.97 -9.43 -11.67
C ASP A 2 10.24 -9.87 -10.22
N LEU A 3 11.49 -9.83 -9.80
CA LEU A 3 11.96 -10.38 -8.52
C LEU A 3 11.81 -9.40 -7.36
N LEU A 4 11.47 -8.13 -7.66
CA LEU A 4 11.26 -7.09 -6.64
C LEU A 4 9.94 -7.31 -5.89
N PRO A 5 9.98 -7.41 -4.55
CA PRO A 5 8.78 -7.55 -3.74
C PRO A 5 7.93 -6.25 -3.82
N TYR A 6 6.67 -6.33 -3.41
CA TYR A 6 5.74 -5.20 -3.56
C TYR A 6 6.07 -4.01 -2.66
N ASP A 7 6.73 -4.22 -1.53
CA ASP A 7 7.12 -3.18 -0.56
C ASP A 7 8.39 -2.43 -0.96
N ASP A 8 9.22 -2.98 -1.85
CA ASP A 8 10.49 -2.41 -2.28
C ASP A 8 10.44 -1.97 -3.75
N ARG A 9 9.70 -0.89 -4.03
CA ARG A 9 9.56 -0.30 -5.38
C ARG A 9 9.81 1.20 -5.36
N ASP A 10 10.19 1.72 -6.52
CA ASP A 10 10.31 3.17 -6.71
C ASP A 10 8.95 3.80 -7.04
N GLY A 11 8.78 5.07 -6.66
CA GLY A 11 7.55 5.83 -6.88
C GLY A 11 6.92 6.33 -5.58
N PHE A 12 5.64 6.70 -5.69
CA PHE A 12 4.87 7.29 -4.60
C PHE A 12 3.53 6.59 -4.45
N ILE A 13 3.05 6.50 -3.22
CA ILE A 13 1.69 6.09 -2.87
C ILE A 13 0.98 7.31 -2.29
N TRP A 14 -0.29 7.50 -2.65
CA TRP A 14 -1.11 8.50 -1.98
C TRP A 14 -1.67 7.91 -0.69
N LEU A 15 -1.35 8.53 0.44
CA LEU A 15 -1.74 8.09 1.78
C LEU A 15 -2.09 9.31 2.63
N ASP A 16 -3.25 9.28 3.29
CA ASP A 16 -3.70 10.30 4.25
C ASP A 16 -3.61 11.76 3.75
N GLY A 17 -3.95 12.01 2.49
CA GLY A 17 -3.97 13.36 1.91
C GLY A 17 -2.70 13.79 1.20
N ALA A 18 -1.64 12.98 1.19
CA ALA A 18 -0.34 13.34 0.61
C ALA A 18 0.27 12.22 -0.24
N LEU A 19 1.14 12.59 -1.18
CA LEU A 19 2.03 11.64 -1.84
C LEU A 19 3.23 11.37 -0.92
N VAL A 20 3.41 10.10 -0.56
CA VAL A 20 4.54 9.63 0.24
C VAL A 20 5.44 8.71 -0.59
N PRO A 21 6.76 8.66 -0.35
CA PRO A 21 7.62 7.67 -0.99
C PRO A 21 7.06 6.26 -0.77
N TRP A 22 7.15 5.39 -1.78
CA TRP A 22 6.54 4.05 -1.76
C TRP A 22 6.85 3.26 -0.48
N ARG A 23 8.11 3.31 -0.02
CA ARG A 23 8.61 2.58 1.17
C ARG A 23 8.09 3.14 2.50
N ASP A 24 7.54 4.35 2.49
CA ASP A 24 7.00 5.02 3.68
C ASP A 24 5.49 4.76 3.87
N ALA A 25 4.82 4.19 2.86
CA ALA A 25 3.42 3.77 2.95
C ALA A 25 3.27 2.50 3.81
N ARG A 26 3.50 2.66 5.12
CA ARG A 26 3.55 1.58 6.10
C ARG A 26 2.40 1.68 7.10
N LEU A 27 2.06 0.54 7.69
CA LEU A 27 1.08 0.42 8.76
C LEU A 27 1.66 -0.42 9.90
N HIS A 28 1.15 -0.25 11.12
CA HIS A 28 1.65 -0.98 12.28
C HIS A 28 1.20 -2.45 12.23
N VAL A 29 2.04 -3.36 12.73
CA VAL A 29 1.72 -4.80 12.76
C VAL A 29 0.52 -5.16 13.64
N LEU A 30 0.00 -4.23 14.44
CA LEU A 30 -1.23 -4.40 15.24
C LEU A 30 -2.43 -3.67 14.63
N SER A 31 -2.36 -3.23 13.37
CA SER A 31 -3.51 -2.61 12.71
C SER A 31 -4.69 -3.60 12.65
N HIS A 32 -5.87 -3.13 13.04
CA HIS A 32 -7.07 -3.95 13.19
C HIS A 32 -7.44 -4.69 11.89
N ALA A 33 -7.31 -4.03 10.74
CA ALA A 33 -7.61 -4.61 9.44
C ALA A 33 -6.79 -5.88 9.12
N LEU A 34 -5.55 -5.99 9.63
CA LEU A 34 -4.72 -7.18 9.46
C LEU A 34 -5.23 -8.39 10.26
N HIS A 35 -5.90 -8.15 11.38
CA HIS A 35 -6.31 -9.22 12.32
C HIS A 35 -7.78 -9.59 12.14
N TYR A 36 -8.60 -8.65 11.68
CA TYR A 36 -10.05 -8.78 11.66
C TYR A 36 -10.66 -8.51 10.28
N ALA A 37 -9.84 -8.48 9.22
CA ALA A 37 -10.27 -8.31 7.83
C ALA A 37 -11.15 -7.05 7.57
N SER A 38 -10.98 -6.00 8.38
CA SER A 38 -11.79 -4.79 8.33
C SER A 38 -11.25 -3.76 7.33
N ALA A 39 -11.03 -4.17 6.07
CA ALA A 39 -10.57 -3.30 4.99
C ALA A 39 -11.43 -3.50 3.74
N VAL A 40 -11.50 -2.46 2.91
CA VAL A 40 -12.14 -2.47 1.59
C VAL A 40 -11.13 -2.04 0.54
N PHE A 41 -11.25 -2.57 -0.67
CA PHE A 41 -10.42 -2.17 -1.81
C PHE A 41 -11.26 -2.15 -3.09
N GLU A 42 -10.83 -1.36 -4.05
CA GLU A 42 -11.38 -1.30 -5.41
C GLU A 42 -10.26 -1.49 -6.43
N GLY A 43 -10.62 -1.81 -7.68
CA GLY A 43 -9.68 -2.02 -8.76
C GLY A 43 -9.99 -1.14 -9.97
N GLU A 44 -9.00 -0.36 -10.40
CA GLU A 44 -9.12 0.50 -11.58
C GLU A 44 -8.11 0.12 -12.66
N ARG A 45 -8.45 0.40 -13.91
CA ARG A 45 -7.56 0.22 -15.07
C ARG A 45 -7.50 1.51 -15.89
N VAL A 46 -6.29 2.01 -16.09
CA VAL A 46 -5.99 3.16 -16.94
C VAL A 46 -5.34 2.65 -18.23
N TYR A 47 -5.75 3.19 -19.38
CA TYR A 47 -5.22 2.87 -20.71
C TYR A 47 -4.43 4.05 -21.28
#